data_AF-A0A0C3PYD8-F1
#
_entry.id   AF-A0A0C3PYD8-F1
#
_cell.length_a   1.000
_cell.length_b   1.000
_cell.length_c   1.000
_cell.angle_alpha   90.00
_cell.angle_beta   90.00
_cell.angle_gamma   90.00
#
_symmetry.space_group_name_H-M   'P 1'
#
loop_
_entity.id
_entity.type
_entity.pdbx_description
1 polymer ?
#
loop_
_entity_poly.entity_id
_entity_poly.type
_entity_poly.pdbx_seq_one_letter_code
_entity_poly.pdbx_strand_id
1 'polypeptide(L)'
;MDFVRLHDEQDFHGLPIGLWGIPQPTAQWNNEKRQSVLDTSAEDLDVVLLPGVAFDRSLSRLGHGKGYYDKFLSSYTAAAKRPRPLLGKNLSLALPLSCAD
;
A
#
# COMPACT_ATOMS: atom_id res chain seq x y z
N MET A 1 9.26 5.20 -2.91
CA MET A 1 7.87 4.72 -2.90
C MET A 1 7.28 5.19 -1.60
N ASP A 2 6.10 5.79 -1.67
CA ASP A 2 5.39 6.35 -0.52
C ASP A 2 3.98 5.75 -0.47
N PHE A 3 3.40 5.68 0.73
CA PHE A 3 2.04 5.23 0.94
C PHE A 3 1.24 6.42 1.44
N VAL A 4 0.24 6.83 0.67
CA VAL A 4 -0.56 8.01 0.93
C VAL A 4 -2.01 7.65 1.15
N ARG A 5 -2.70 8.46 1.95
CA ARG A 5 -4.11 8.26 2.26
C ARG A 5 -4.99 8.45 1.01
N LEU A 6 -5.90 7.51 0.81
CA LEU A 6 -7.08 7.69 -0.04
C LEU A 6 -8.25 8.08 0.86
N HIS A 7 -9.08 9.00 0.37
CA HIS A 7 -10.11 9.62 1.20
C HIS A 7 -11.49 8.97 1.05
N ASP A 8 -11.85 8.58 -0.18
CA ASP A 8 -13.14 7.97 -0.51
C ASP A 8 -13.06 7.16 -1.81
N GLU A 9 -14.21 6.62 -2.23
CA GLU A 9 -14.31 5.83 -3.46
C GLU A 9 -14.14 6.67 -4.73
N GLN A 10 -14.58 7.93 -4.74
CA GLN A 10 -14.43 8.82 -5.90
C GLN A 10 -12.95 9.16 -6.12
N ASP A 11 -12.21 9.39 -5.04
CA ASP A 11 -10.77 9.55 -5.03
C ASP A 11 -10.06 8.35 -5.64
N PHE A 12 -10.48 7.13 -5.27
CA PHE A 12 -9.92 5.89 -5.83
C PHE A 12 -10.18 5.73 -7.34
N HIS A 13 -11.41 5.96 -7.80
CA HIS A 13 -11.74 5.86 -9.23
C HIS A 13 -11.13 6.99 -10.06
N GLY A 14 -10.80 8.12 -9.44
CA GLY A 14 -10.17 9.28 -10.10
C GLY A 14 -8.65 9.19 -10.25
N LEU A 15 -8.01 8.09 -9.81
CA LEU A 15 -6.56 7.97 -9.84
C LEU A 15 -6.02 7.87 -11.28
N PRO A 16 -4.97 8.64 -11.63
CA PRO A 16 -4.35 8.52 -12.94
C PRO A 16 -3.65 7.17 -13.11
N ILE A 17 -3.69 6.63 -14.32
CA ILE A 17 -3.00 5.39 -14.67
C ILE A 17 -1.49 5.64 -14.78
N GLY A 18 -0.71 4.86 -14.02
CA GLY A 18 0.75 4.92 -14.07
C GLY A 18 1.38 3.98 -15.11
N LEU A 19 2.71 3.89 -15.07
CA LEU A 19 3.56 3.21 -16.07
C LEU A 19 3.21 1.74 -16.36
N TRP A 20 2.54 1.06 -15.43
CA TRP A 20 2.21 -0.37 -15.53
C TRP A 20 0.71 -0.64 -15.65
N GLY A 21 -0.09 0.36 -16.04
CA GLY A 21 -1.55 0.24 -16.09
C GLY A 21 -2.22 0.24 -14.72
N ILE A 22 -1.46 0.50 -13.66
CA ILE A 22 -1.96 0.52 -12.27
C ILE A 22 -2.34 1.97 -11.92
N PRO A 23 -3.56 2.23 -11.40
CA PRO A 23 -3.92 3.54 -10.88
C PRO A 23 -3.00 3.95 -9.72
N GLN A 24 -2.46 5.16 -9.76
CA GLN A 24 -1.51 5.65 -8.75
C GLN A 24 -1.96 6.98 -8.15
N PRO A 25 -1.93 7.12 -6.82
CA PRO A 25 -2.24 8.39 -6.18
C PRO A 25 -1.23 9.47 -6.57
N THR A 26 -1.75 10.67 -6.79
CA THR A 26 -0.96 11.89 -6.96
C THR A 26 -0.49 12.41 -5.60
N ALA A 27 0.48 13.33 -5.59
CA ALA A 27 0.97 13.92 -4.35
C ALA A 27 -0.06 14.81 -3.63
N GLN A 28 -1.15 15.20 -4.31
CA GLN A 28 -2.15 16.13 -3.81
C GLN A 28 -3.57 15.59 -3.99
N TRP A 29 -4.47 15.95 -3.07
CA TRP A 29 -5.91 15.74 -3.14
C TRP A 29 -6.60 17.02 -2.66
N ASN A 30 -7.61 17.51 -3.39
CA ASN A 30 -8.30 18.77 -3.09
C ASN A 30 -7.36 19.97 -2.84
N ASN A 31 -6.30 20.10 -3.65
CA ASN A 31 -5.25 21.14 -3.53
C ASN A 31 -4.40 21.07 -2.25
N GLU A 32 -4.53 20.00 -1.46
CA GLU A 32 -3.72 19.76 -0.28
C GLU A 32 -2.76 18.59 -0.51
N LYS A 33 -1.61 18.60 0.18
CA LYS A 33 -0.67 17.47 0.14
C LYS A 33 -1.36 16.25 0.76
N ARG A 34 -1.34 15.11 0.07
CA ARG A 34 -1.82 13.86 0.66
C ARG A 34 -0.96 13.47 1.85
N GLN A 35 -1.61 13.04 2.93
CA GLN A 35 -0.93 12.53 4.11
C GLN A 35 -0.17 11.25 3.76
N SER A 36 1.14 11.24 4.00
CA SER A 36 1.97 10.04 3.93
C SER A 36 1.84 9.27 5.24
N VAL A 37 1.89 7.95 5.17
CA VAL A 37 1.94 7.11 6.36
C VAL A 37 3.20 7.32 7.20
N LEU A 38 4.25 7.89 6.61
CA LEU A 38 5.48 8.23 7.31
C LEU A 38 5.42 9.63 7.96
N ASP A 39 4.36 10.41 7.74
CA ASP A 39 4.18 11.68 8.42
C ASP A 39 3.96 11.46 9.93
N THR A 40 4.47 12.36 10.76
CA THR A 40 4.35 12.28 12.23
C THR A 40 2.90 12.33 12.72
N SER A 41 2.02 12.98 11.96
CA SER A 41 0.59 13.07 12.25
C SER A 41 -0.22 11.86 11.77
N ALA A 42 0.41 10.94 11.03
CA ALA A 42 -0.27 9.75 10.54
C ALA A 42 -0.47 8.72 11.66
N GLU A 43 -1.64 8.09 11.64
CA GLU A 43 -1.96 6.94 12.48
C GLU A 43 -1.09 5.73 12.09
N ASP A 44 -0.92 4.82 13.04
CA ASP A 44 -0.17 3.59 12.83
C ASP A 44 -0.97 2.63 11.95
N LEU A 45 -0.27 1.90 11.08
CA LEU A 45 -0.81 0.81 10.30
C LEU A 45 -1.01 -0.43 11.18
N ASP A 46 -2.24 -0.93 11.23
CA ASP A 46 -2.56 -2.22 11.83
C ASP A 46 -2.16 -3.39 10.91
N VAL A 47 -2.42 -3.23 9.60
CA VAL A 47 -2.26 -4.27 8.57
C VAL A 47 -1.61 -3.67 7.32
N VAL A 48 -0.67 -4.42 6.73
CA VAL A 48 -0.10 -4.08 5.42
C VAL A 48 -0.26 -5.26 4.47
N LEU A 49 -0.83 -4.96 3.30
CA LEU A 49 -0.94 -5.91 2.19
C LEU A 49 0.29 -5.77 1.30
N LEU A 50 1.10 -6.83 1.26
CA LEU A 50 2.33 -6.84 0.48
C LEU A 50 2.14 -7.68 -0.78
N PRO A 51 2.27 -7.09 -1.98
CA PRO A 51 2.33 -7.88 -3.20
C PRO A 51 3.68 -8.59 -3.33
N GLY A 52 3.66 -9.72 -4.03
CA GLY A 52 4.82 -10.54 -4.31
C GLY A 52 4.57 -11.43 -5.51
N VAL A 53 5.66 -11.84 -6.15
CA VAL A 53 5.67 -12.83 -7.24
C VAL A 53 5.46 -14.23 -6.68
N ALA A 54 6.08 -14.52 -5.54
CA ALA A 54 5.97 -15.81 -4.87
C ALA A 54 6.08 -15.63 -3.36
N PHE A 55 5.47 -16.57 -2.64
CA PHE A 55 5.54 -16.70 -1.20
C PHE A 55 5.83 -18.16 -0.86
N ASP A 56 6.60 -18.42 0.19
CA ASP A 56 6.83 -19.77 0.70
C ASP A 56 6.05 -20.02 2.01
N ARG A 57 6.13 -21.25 2.53
CA ARG A 57 5.45 -21.64 3.78
C ARG A 57 6.06 -20.98 5.03
N SER A 58 7.26 -20.45 4.92
CA SER A 58 7.94 -19.67 5.96
C SER A 58 7.56 -18.20 5.92
N LEU A 59 6.64 -17.82 5.01
CA LEU A 59 6.20 -16.44 4.76
C LEU A 59 7.33 -15.54 4.23
N SER A 60 8.36 -16.13 3.63
CA SER A 60 9.31 -15.40 2.81
C SER A 60 8.58 -14.88 1.57
N ARG A 61 8.96 -13.68 1.13
CA ARG A 61 8.36 -13.03 -0.04
C ARG A 61 9.41 -12.78 -1.11
N LEU A 62 9.09 -13.16 -2.34
CA LEU A 62 9.85 -12.78 -3.52
C LEU A 62 9.12 -11.65 -4.26
N GLY A 63 9.74 -10.47 -4.35
CA GLY A 63 9.22 -9.35 -5.16
C GLY A 63 9.85 -9.30 -6.56
N HIS A 64 9.53 -8.27 -7.34
CA HIS A 64 10.14 -7.99 -8.66
C HIS A 64 11.60 -7.48 -8.60
N GLY A 65 12.31 -7.69 -7.49
CA GLY A 65 13.75 -7.40 -7.35
C GLY A 65 14.16 -5.97 -6.97
N LYS A 66 13.26 -4.97 -7.00
CA LYS A 66 13.61 -3.58 -6.59
C LYS A 66 13.59 -3.31 -5.09
N GLY A 67 12.99 -4.20 -4.30
CA GLY A 67 12.98 -4.11 -2.83
C GLY A 67 12.20 -2.91 -2.26
N TYR A 68 11.20 -2.38 -2.99
CA TYR A 68 10.46 -1.19 -2.54
C TYR A 68 9.75 -1.40 -1.20
N TYR A 69 9.08 -2.54 -1.04
CA TYR A 69 8.34 -2.87 0.18
C TYR A 69 9.25 -3.15 1.37
N ASP A 70 10.40 -3.79 1.15
CA ASP A 70 11.37 -4.08 2.21
C ASP A 70 11.97 -2.78 2.77
N LYS A 71 12.31 -1.83 1.87
CA LYS A 71 12.74 -0.48 2.25
C LYS A 71 11.66 0.26 3.03
N PHE A 72 10.41 0.20 2.56
CA PHE A 72 9.28 0.82 3.26
C PHE A 72 9.11 0.27 4.67
N LEU A 73 9.08 -1.06 4.87
CA LEU A 73 8.95 -1.67 6.19
C LEU A 73 10.10 -1.28 7.13
N SER A 74 11.32 -1.22 6.60
CA SER A 74 12.49 -0.75 7.35
C SER A 74 12.33 0.71 7.78
N SER A 75 11.91 1.59 6.87
CA SER A 75 11.68 3.01 7.18
C SER A 75 10.53 3.22 8.17
N TYR A 76 9.41 2.51 7.98
CA TYR A 76 8.22 2.62 8.82
C TYR A 76 8.51 2.20 10.28
N THR A 77 9.21 1.08 10.46
CA THR A 77 9.58 0.59 11.81
C THR A 77 10.65 1.46 12.47
N ALA A 78 11.56 2.06 11.70
CA ALA A 78 12.62 2.94 12.21
C ALA A 78 12.12 4.32 12.62
N ALA A 79 11.15 4.90 11.87
CA ALA A 79 10.77 6.31 12.02
C ALA A 79 10.08 6.65 13.34
N ALA A 80 9.44 5.70 14.03
CA ALA A 80 8.55 6.06 15.13
C ALA A 80 8.40 5.02 16.27
N LYS A 81 9.32 4.05 16.42
CA LYS A 81 9.12 2.89 17.33
C LYS A 81 7.74 2.23 17.13
N ARG A 82 7.17 2.37 15.93
CA ARG A 82 5.83 1.91 15.61
C ARG A 82 5.79 0.39 15.72
N PRO A 83 4.66 -0.18 16.20
CA PRO A 83 4.49 -1.61 16.21
C PRO A 83 4.65 -2.15 14.78
N ARG A 84 5.22 -3.36 14.68
CA ARG A 84 5.31 -4.03 13.38
C ARG A 84 3.87 -4.34 12.93
N PRO A 85 3.42 -3.81 11.77
CA PRO A 85 2.08 -4.09 11.30
C PRO A 85 1.95 -5.57 11.01
N LEU A 86 0.72 -6.08 11.09
CA LEU A 86 0.45 -7.44 10.66
C LEU A 86 0.69 -7.52 9.15
N LEU A 87 1.74 -8.25 8.75
CA LEU A 87 1.89 -8.68 7.37
C LEU A 87 0.77 -9.68 7.08
N GLY A 88 -0.14 -9.34 6.17
CA GLY A 88 -1.34 -10.12 5.88
C GLY A 88 -1.02 -11.61 5.70
N LYS A 89 -1.46 -12.43 6.67
CA LYS A 89 -1.09 -13.86 6.75
C LYS A 89 -1.96 -14.76 5.88
N ASN A 90 -3.19 -14.34 5.56
CA ASN A 90 -4.19 -15.08 4.79
C ASN A 90 -5.33 -14.12 4.36
N LEU A 91 -5.04 -13.07 3.57
CA LEU A 91 -6.12 -12.24 3.04
C LEU A 91 -6.60 -12.83 1.70
N SER A 92 -7.66 -13.63 1.76
CA SER A 92 -8.41 -14.04 0.57
C SER A 92 -9.39 -12.91 0.21
N LEU A 93 -9.00 -12.03 -0.71
CA LEU A 93 -9.94 -11.09 -1.33
C LEU A 93 -10.73 -11.83 -2.40
N ALA A 94 -11.99 -12.17 -2.10
CA ALA A 94 -12.97 -12.50 -3.12
C ALA A 94 -13.50 -11.19 -3.71
N LEU A 95 -13.03 -10.82 -4.90
CA LEU A 95 -13.64 -9.72 -5.66
C LEU A 95 -14.87 -10.29 -6.36
N PRO A 96 -16.07 -9.67 -6.25
CA PRO A 96 -17.20 -10.05 -7.07
C PRO A 96 -16.82 -9.86 -8.54
N LEU A 97 -17.05 -10.87 -9.37
CA LEU A 97 -17.04 -10.71 -10.82
C LEU A 97 -18.13 -9.69 -11.14
N SER A 98 -17.74 -8.45 -11.45
CA SER A 98 -18.63 -7.52 -12.11
C SER A 98 -18.93 -8.11 -13.49
N CYS A 99 -20.10 -8.73 -13.63
CA CYS A 99 -20.70 -8.93 -14.93
C CYS A 99 -21.01 -7.53 -15.46
N ALA A 100 -20.15 -7.04 -16.36
CA ALA A 100 -20.52 -5.94 -17.23
C ALA A 100 -21.61 -6.47 -18.16
N ASP A 101 -22.81 -5.92 -18.04
CA ASP A 101 -23.82 -5.95 -19.10
C ASP A 101 -23.42 -4.99 -20.24
#